data_AF-A0A2D6PUR0-F1
#
_entry.id   AF-A0A2D6PUR0-F1
#
_cell.length_a   1.000
_cell.length_b   1.000
_cell.length_c   1.000
_cell.angle_alpha   90.00
_cell.angle_beta   90.00
_cell.angle_gamma   90.00
#
_symmetry.space_group_name_H-M   'P 1'
#
loop_
_entity.id
_entity.type
_entity.pdbx_description
1 polymer ?
#
loop_
_entity_poly.entity_id
_entity_poly.type
_entity_poly.pdbx_seq_one_letter_code
_entity_poly.pdbx_strand_id
1 'polypeptide(L)' 'MPRHRAVIVSDDGSSWFLLGDAQEHEPPYEEDEDGEETRQALPHLLDEGWKILSTTPGSGARDDNSYWLVLLQK' A
#
# COMPACT_ATOMS: atom_id res chain seq x y z
N MET A 1 21.18 0.36 3.34
CA MET A 1 20.35 1.40 3.99
C MET A 1 18.94 0.83 4.13
N PRO A 2 18.24 1.05 5.25
CA PRO A 2 16.88 0.55 5.41
C PRO A 2 15.99 1.12 4.31
N ARG A 3 15.22 0.26 3.63
CA ARG A 3 14.26 0.70 2.62
C ARG A 3 12.92 0.90 3.32
N HIS A 4 12.21 1.96 2.97
CA HIS A 4 10.86 2.23 3.47
C HIS A 4 9.88 2.23 2.31
N ARG A 5 8.63 1.84 2.59
CA ARG A 5 7.50 1.98 1.68
C ARG A 5 6.26 2.43 2.42
N ALA A 6 5.40 3.19 1.75
CA ALA A 6 4.11 3.62 2.27
C ALA A 6 2.96 3.01 1.46
N VAL A 7 1.98 2.44 2.16
CA VAL A 7 0.77 1.84 1.57
C VAL A 7 -0.46 2.41 2.27
N ILE A 8 -1.49 2.77 1.50
CA ILE A 8 -2.84 3.07 1.99
C ILE A 8 -3.63 1.76 2.01
N VAL A 9 -4.37 1.50 3.07
CA VAL A 9 -5.26 0.35 3.22
C VAL A 9 -6.65 0.86 3.54
N SER A 10 -7.69 0.35 2.88
CA SER A 10 -9.10 0.58 3.23
C SER A 10 -9.66 -0.53 4.10
N ASP A 11 -10.85 -0.29 4.63
CA ASP A 11 -11.59 -1.20 5.50
C ASP A 11 -12.07 -2.48 4.82
N ASP A 12 -12.31 -2.43 3.51
CA ASP A 12 -12.55 -3.59 2.66
C ASP A 12 -11.30 -4.48 2.43
N GLY A 13 -10.14 -4.07 2.96
CA GLY A 13 -8.86 -4.77 2.81
C GLY A 13 -8.09 -4.42 1.52
N SER A 14 -8.65 -3.57 0.66
CA SER A 14 -7.95 -3.07 -0.52
C SER A 14 -6.75 -2.21 -0.09
N SER A 15 -5.66 -2.28 -0.84
CA SER A 15 -4.43 -1.54 -0.52
C SER A 15 -3.65 -1.05 -1.73
N TRP A 16 -3.11 0.17 -1.64
CA TRP A 16 -2.44 0.88 -2.72
C TRP A 16 -1.15 1.52 -2.24
N PHE A 17 -0.14 1.56 -3.10
CA PHE A 17 1.06 2.35 -2.81
C PHE A 17 0.70 3.84 -2.72
N LEU A 18 1.31 4.55 -1.76
CA LEU A 18 1.17 5.99 -1.69
C LEU A 18 1.97 6.62 -2.85
N LEU A 19 1.28 7.30 -3.76
CA LEU A 19 1.89 7.98 -4.91
C LEU A 19 2.94 8.99 -4.44
N GLY A 20 4.18 8.83 -4.91
CA GLY A 20 5.32 9.67 -4.53
C GLY A 20 6.52 8.90 -3.96
N ASP A 21 6.41 7.60 -3.71
CA ASP A 21 7.57 6.75 -3.42
C ASP A 21 8.41 6.59 -4.70
N ALA A 22 9.43 7.43 -4.81
CA ALA A 22 10.35 7.49 -5.93
C ALA A 22 11.33 6.30 -5.90
N GLN A 23 10.88 5.14 -6.37
CA GLN A 23 11.77 4.27 -7.15
C GLN A 23 11.23 4.24 -8.57
N GLU A 24 11.73 5.20 -9.35
CA GLU A 24 11.65 5.25 -10.79
C GLU A 24 11.98 3.86 -11.38
N HIS A 25 11.08 3.37 -12.24
CA HIS A 25 11.22 2.25 -13.20
C HIS A 25 10.53 0.91 -12.91
N GLU A 26 9.87 0.71 -11.78
CA GLU A 26 8.93 -0.41 -11.64
C GLU A 26 7.51 0.17 -11.53
N PRO A 27 6.61 -0.05 -12.50
CA PRO A 27 5.20 0.24 -12.25
C PRO A 27 4.82 -0.51 -10.98
N PRO A 28 4.27 0.15 -9.95
CA PRO A 28 4.02 -0.47 -8.65
C PRO A 28 2.84 -1.47 -8.68
N TYR A 29 2.47 -1.94 -9.86
CA TYR A 29 1.30 -2.76 -10.12
C TYR A 29 1.64 -3.86 -11.12
N GLU A 30 1.38 -5.10 -10.74
CA GLU A 30 0.97 -6.10 -11.71
C GLU A 30 -0.53 -5.87 -11.90
N GLU A 31 -0.98 -5.55 -13.11
CA GLU A 31 -2.42 -5.70 -13.42
C GLU A 31 -2.74 -7.18 -13.24
N ASP A 32 -3.78 -7.52 -12.48
CA ASP A 32 -4.28 -8.88 -12.52
C ASP A 32 -4.84 -9.19 -13.92
N GLU A 33 -5.08 -10.47 -14.23
CA GLU A 33 -5.56 -10.89 -15.56
C GLU A 33 -6.89 -10.23 -15.97
N ASP A 34 -7.60 -9.60 -15.01
CA ASP A 34 -8.87 -8.90 -15.17
C ASP A 34 -8.74 -7.37 -15.32
N GLY A 35 -7.52 -6.82 -15.22
CA GLY A 35 -7.26 -5.39 -15.35
C GLY A 35 -7.75 -4.55 -14.15
N GLU A 36 -8.02 -5.17 -13.00
CA GLU A 36 -8.24 -4.43 -11.77
C GLU A 36 -6.88 -3.99 -11.20
N GLU A 37 -6.63 -2.69 -11.21
CA GLU A 37 -5.43 -2.09 -10.61
C GLU A 37 -5.20 -2.69 -9.21
N THR A 38 -4.05 -3.36 -9.03
CA THR A 38 -3.71 -4.22 -7.90
C THR A 38 -4.00 -3.56 -6.55
N ARG A 39 -5.19 -3.84 -6.01
CA ARG A 39 -5.62 -3.43 -4.67
C ARG A 39 -4.96 -4.30 -3.57
N GLN A 40 -3.75 -4.79 -3.81
CA GLN A 40 -3.07 -5.78 -2.97
C GLN A 40 -1.61 -5.40 -2.65
N ALA A 41 -1.30 -4.11 -2.61
CA ALA A 41 0.05 -3.62 -2.30
C ALA A 41 0.59 -4.13 -0.95
N LEU A 42 -0.23 -4.16 0.10
CA LEU A 42 0.21 -4.61 1.42
C LEU A 42 0.53 -6.12 1.44
N PRO A 43 -0.38 -7.03 1.03
CA PRO A 43 -0.06 -8.47 0.94
C PRO A 43 1.24 -8.76 0.19
N HIS A 44 1.44 -8.15 -0.98
CA HIS A 44 2.64 -8.38 -1.80
C HIS A 44 3.94 -8.01 -1.07
N LEU A 45 3.97 -6.86 -0.38
CA LEU A 45 5.14 -6.46 0.40
C LEU A 45 5.40 -7.39 1.59
N LEU A 46 4.35 -7.88 2.25
CA LEU A 46 4.52 -8.82 3.36
C LEU A 46 5.11 -10.15 2.87
N ASP A 47 4.68 -10.65 1.71
CA ASP A 47 5.21 -11.86 1.07
C ASP A 47 6.68 -11.68 0.64
N GLU A 48 7.05 -10.48 0.20
CA GLU A 48 8.44 -10.10 -0.08
C GLU A 48 9.33 -9.97 1.17
N GLY A 49 8.77 -10.11 2.37
CA GLY A 49 9.48 -10.03 3.65
C GLY A 49 9.63 -8.62 4.22
N TRP A 50 8.88 -7.63 3.73
CA TRP A 50 8.78 -6.33 4.39
C TRP A 50 8.06 -6.45 5.73
N LYS A 51 8.39 -5.57 6.67
CA LYS A 51 7.78 -5.55 8.00
C LYS A 51 7.03 -4.26 8.22
N ILE A 52 5.85 -4.35 8.84
CA ILE A 52 5.08 -3.19 9.28
C ILE A 52 5.91 -2.45 10.34
N LEU A 53 6.24 -1.20 10.05
CA LEU A 53 6.93 -0.29 10.96
C LEU A 53 5.91 0.52 11.77
N SER A 54 4.88 1.06 11.11
CA SER A 54 3.82 1.80 11.77
C SER A 54 2.51 1.79 10.99
N THR A 55 1.41 2.00 11.70
CA THR A 55 0.07 2.16 11.14
C THR A 55 -0.55 3.44 11.68
N THR A 56 -0.89 4.36 10.81
CA THR A 56 -1.52 5.64 11.15
C THR A 56 -2.95 5.63 10.60
N PRO A 57 -3.99 5.77 11.45
CA PRO A 57 -5.35 5.92 10.95
C PRO A 57 -5.45 7.19 10.11
N GLY A 58 -5.93 7.05 8.88
CA GLY A 58 -6.33 8.16 8.03
C GLY A 58 -7.75 8.58 8.36
N SER A 59 -8.03 9.88 8.35
CA SER A 59 -9.41 10.35 8.41
C SER A 59 -10.04 10.16 7.04
N GLY A 60 -10.96 9.20 6.91
CA GLY A 60 -11.82 9.08 5.72
C GLY A 60 -12.56 10.38 5.49
N ALA A 61 -12.37 10.99 4.32
CA ALA A 61 -13.08 12.19 3.93
C ALA A 61 -14.52 11.80 3.57
N ARG A 62 -15.47 12.22 4.40
CA ARG A 62 -16.93 12.38 4.16
C ARG A 62 -17.77 11.16 3.74
N ASP A 63 -17.20 10.11 3.17
CA ASP A 63 -17.94 9.07 2.45
C ASP A 63 -17.59 7.67 3.00
N ASP A 64 -18.01 7.38 4.23
CA ASP A 64 -18.10 6.06 4.92
C ASP A 64 -16.91 5.07 4.95
N ASN A 65 -15.85 5.26 4.18
CA ASN A 65 -14.71 4.34 4.13
C ASN A 65 -13.59 4.79 5.07
N SER A 66 -13.14 3.88 5.92
CA SER A 66 -11.97 4.10 6.79
C SER A 66 -10.69 3.74 6.05
N TYR A 67 -9.65 4.56 6.19
CA TYR A 67 -8.36 4.34 5.57
C TYR A 67 -7.24 4.35 6.61
N TRP A 68 -6.16 3.62 6.35
CA TRP A 68 -4.94 3.59 7.15
C TRP A 68 -3.72 3.80 6.27
N LEU A 69 -2.79 4.62 6.73
CA LEU A 69 -1.44 4.68 6.18
C LEU A 69 -0.55 3.67 6.92
N VAL A 70 -0.01 2.72 6.19
CA VAL A 70 0.90 1.69 6.69
C VAL A 70 2.30 2.00 6.16
N LEU A 71 3.25 2.19 7.06
CA LEU A 71 4.67 2.30 6.73
C LEU A 71 5.35 0.96 6.93
N LEU A 72 6.13 0.53 5.94
CA LEU A 72 6.87 -0.72 5.95
C LEU A 72 8.38 -0.48 5.87
N GLN A 73 9.17 -1.42 6.39
CA GLN A 73 10.63 -1.42 6.33
C GLN A 73 11.19 -2.77 5.86
N LYS A 74 12.27 -2.71 5.06
CA LYS A 74 13.10 -3.86 4.65
C LYS A 74 14.57 -3.63 4.98
#